data_AF-A0A842VZT6-F1
#
_entry.id   AF-A0A842VZT6-F1
#
_cell.length_a   1.000
_cell.length_b   1.000
_cell.length_c   1.000
_cell.angle_alpha   90.00
_cell.angle_beta   90.00
_cell.angle_gamma   90.00
#
_symmetry.space_group_name_H-M   'P 1'
#
loop_
_entity.id
_entity.type
_entity.pdbx_description
1 polymer ?
#
loop_
_entity_poly.entity_id
_entity_poly.type
_entity_poly.pdbx_seq_one_letter_code
_entity_poly.pdbx_strand_id
1 'polypeptide(L)'
;MGEFGIQQENEQKINIAKLKKKNALNIKILTKIYEDGNVVAVDDVSFCVKKGEIFSLLGPNGAGKTTLISIAATAMNLTSGSVEIFGYNIQTEYKKIRKLIGICPQDLVFYGGLTVYE
;
A
#
# COMPACT_ATOMS: atom_id res chain seq x y z
N MET A 1 -6.64 24.02 -34.50
CA MET A 1 -7.52 23.95 -33.31
C MET A 1 -7.25 22.71 -32.42
N GLY A 2 -6.25 21.85 -32.72
CA GLY A 2 -5.99 20.60 -31.99
C GLY A 2 -4.85 20.62 -30.94
N GLU A 3 -3.92 21.56 -30.99
CA GLU A 3 -2.75 21.57 -30.08
C GLU A 3 -3.09 22.01 -28.64
N PHE A 4 -4.07 22.91 -28.49
CA PHE A 4 -4.52 23.40 -27.17
C PHE A 4 -5.15 22.29 -26.31
N GLY A 5 -5.83 21.32 -26.92
CA GLY A 5 -6.44 20.19 -26.20
C GLY A 5 -5.40 19.19 -25.68
N ILE A 6 -4.35 18.95 -26.47
CA ILE A 6 -3.27 18.00 -26.13
C ILE A 6 -2.40 18.55 -25.00
N GLN A 7 -2.16 19.87 -24.96
CA GLN A 7 -1.38 20.51 -23.88
C GLN A 7 -2.10 20.44 -22.52
N GLN A 8 -3.40 20.71 -22.46
CA GLN A 8 -4.18 20.64 -21.22
C GLN A 8 -4.26 19.21 -20.65
N GLU A 9 -4.45 18.21 -21.50
CA GLU A 9 -4.52 16.80 -21.06
C GLU A 9 -3.18 16.32 -20.48
N ASN A 10 -2.06 16.77 -21.07
CA ASN A 10 -0.72 16.45 -20.58
C ASN A 10 -0.40 17.13 -19.24
N GLU A 11 -0.79 18.39 -19.05
CA GLU A 11 -0.62 19.08 -17.76
C GLU A 11 -1.42 18.43 -16.64
N GLN A 12 -2.65 17.97 -16.92
CA GLN A 12 -3.45 17.21 -15.97
C GLN A 12 -2.79 15.87 -15.60
N LYS A 13 -2.29 15.11 -16.58
CA LYS A 13 -1.56 13.85 -16.32
C LYS A 13 -0.29 14.09 -15.48
N ILE A 14 0.47 15.15 -15.76
CA ILE A 14 1.66 15.53 -14.99
C ILE A 14 1.31 15.87 -13.54
N ASN A 15 0.24 16.63 -13.31
CA ASN A 15 -0.19 17.00 -11.97
C ASN A 15 -0.71 15.79 -11.17
N ILE A 16 -1.44 14.87 -11.80
CA ILE A 16 -1.90 13.63 -11.16
C ILE A 16 -0.70 12.75 -10.78
N ALA A 17 0.29 12.60 -11.66
CA ALA A 17 1.51 11.85 -11.35
C ALA A 17 2.32 12.49 -10.20
N LYS A 18 2.40 13.83 -10.15
CA LYS A 18 3.01 14.57 -9.04
C LYS A 18 2.24 14.39 -7.73
N LEU A 19 0.91 14.43 -7.77
CA LEU A 19 0.05 14.19 -6.60
C LEU A 19 0.18 12.76 -6.08
N LYS A 20 0.27 11.75 -6.97
CA LYS A 20 0.57 10.37 -6.57
C LYS A 20 1.92 10.23 -5.88
N LYS A 21 2.93 11.01 -6.29
CA LYS A 21 4.25 11.05 -5.64
C LYS A 21 4.29 11.84 -4.32
N LYS A 22 3.25 12.61 -3.98
CA LYS A 22 3.11 13.26 -2.67
C LYS A 22 2.69 12.29 -1.56
N ASN A 23 1.99 11.21 -1.93
CA ASN A 23 1.53 10.19 -0.99
C ASN A 23 2.50 9.01 -0.94
N ALA A 24 2.81 8.55 0.27
CA ALA A 24 3.59 7.33 0.47
C ALA A 24 2.71 6.09 0.31
N LEU A 25 1.45 6.16 0.79
CA LEU A 25 0.47 5.08 0.71
C LEU A 25 -0.88 5.66 0.25
N ASN A 26 -1.54 4.96 -0.65
CA ASN A 26 -2.88 5.29 -1.11
C ASN A 26 -3.72 4.02 -1.17
N ILE A 27 -4.79 3.98 -0.39
CA ILE A 27 -5.71 2.85 -0.29
C ILE A 27 -7.09 3.33 -0.70
N LYS A 28 -7.74 2.63 -1.63
CA LYS A 28 -9.11 2.92 -2.07
C LYS A 28 -9.93 1.64 -2.08
N ILE A 29 -11.04 1.68 -1.34
CA ILE A 29 -12.08 0.66 -1.29
C ILE A 29 -11.45 -0.73 -1.09
N LEU A 30 -10.49 -0.80 -0.17
CA LEU A 30 -9.74 -2.04 0.08
C LEU A 30 -10.64 -3.00 0.86
N THR A 31 -10.82 -4.18 0.27
CA THR A 31 -11.53 -5.29 0.90
C THR A 31 -10.66 -6.54 0.89
N LYS A 32 -10.67 -7.26 2.02
CA LYS A 32 -10.06 -8.57 2.17
C LYS A 32 -11.05 -9.55 2.79
N ILE A 33 -11.34 -10.60 2.04
CA ILE A 33 -12.10 -11.78 2.45
C ILE A 33 -11.15 -12.97 2.43
N TYR A 34 -11.12 -13.77 3.50
CA TYR A 34 -10.34 -15.00 3.56
C TYR A 34 -11.05 -16.15 2.82
N GLU A 35 -10.28 -17.17 2.39
CA GLU A 35 -10.69 -18.18 1.39
C GLU A 35 -11.93 -18.99 1.80
N ASP A 36 -12.23 -19.12 3.09
CA ASP A 36 -13.47 -19.75 3.58
C ASP A 36 -14.72 -18.89 3.35
N GLY A 37 -14.60 -17.71 2.76
CA GLY A 37 -15.69 -16.77 2.45
C GLY A 37 -16.38 -16.14 3.65
N ASN A 38 -16.12 -16.64 4.86
CA ASN A 38 -16.89 -16.32 6.06
C ASN A 38 -16.37 -15.13 6.85
N VAL A 39 -15.16 -14.64 6.57
CA VAL A 39 -14.53 -13.57 7.34
C VAL A 39 -14.10 -12.42 6.44
N VAL A 40 -14.81 -11.30 6.56
CA VAL A 40 -14.41 -10.00 6.02
C VAL A 40 -13.43 -9.36 7.00
N ALA A 41 -12.14 -9.44 6.68
CA ALA A 41 -11.07 -8.95 7.56
C ALA A 41 -10.75 -7.47 7.35
N VAL A 42 -11.00 -6.95 6.15
CA VAL A 42 -10.95 -5.53 5.83
C VAL A 42 -12.15 -5.23 4.95
N ASP A 43 -12.92 -4.19 5.27
CA ASP A 43 -14.18 -3.86 4.62
C ASP A 43 -14.18 -2.40 4.16
N ASP A 44 -14.13 -2.17 2.84
CA ASP A 44 -14.21 -0.87 2.16
C ASP A 44 -13.36 0.25 2.80
N VAL A 45 -12.09 -0.05 3.10
CA VAL A 45 -11.20 0.92 3.73
C VAL A 45 -10.59 1.85 2.66
N SER A 46 -10.71 3.16 2.86
CA SER A 46 -10.13 4.19 1.99
C SER A 46 -9.41 5.27 2.79
N PHE A 47 -8.11 5.45 2.55
CA PHE A 47 -7.33 6.56 3.10
C PHE A 47 -6.01 6.75 2.33
N CYS A 48 -5.32 7.86 2.60
CA CYS A 48 -3.97 8.08 2.09
C CYS A 48 -3.04 8.55 3.22
N VAL A 49 -1.76 8.22 3.09
CA VAL A 49 -0.68 8.65 3.99
C VAL A 49 0.30 9.45 3.14
N LYS A 50 0.60 10.68 3.56
CA LYS A 50 1.53 11.57 2.88
C LYS A 50 2.98 11.12 3.09
N LYS A 51 3.85 11.47 2.15
CA LYS A 51 5.29 11.25 2.34
C LYS A 51 5.77 12.03 3.58
N GLY A 52 6.43 11.34 4.50
CA GLY A 52 6.95 11.91 5.76
C GLY A 52 5.93 11.97 6.90
N GLU A 53 4.69 11.49 6.68
CA GLU A 53 3.68 11.40 7.72
C GLU A 53 3.89 10.15 8.59
N ILE A 54 3.69 10.31 9.90
CA ILE A 54 3.58 9.18 10.84
C ILE A 54 2.10 8.84 10.95
N PHE A 55 1.75 7.61 10.60
CA PHE A 55 0.38 7.12 10.62
C PHE A 55 0.30 5.83 11.44
N SER A 56 -0.76 5.69 12.24
CA SER A 56 -1.00 4.52 13.09
C SER A 56 -2.41 3.98 12.91
N LEU A 57 -2.54 2.65 12.85
CA LEU A 57 -3.82 1.95 12.90
C LEU A 57 -4.14 1.54 14.34
N LEU A 58 -5.26 2.00 14.89
CA LEU A 58 -5.71 1.67 16.24
C LEU A 58 -7.04 0.92 16.19
N GLY A 59 -7.17 -0.11 17.03
CA GLY A 59 -8.39 -0.91 17.14
C GLY A 59 -8.16 -2.20 17.92
N PRO A 60 -9.23 -2.91 18.33
CA PRO A 60 -9.12 -4.16 19.09
C PRO A 60 -8.48 -5.29 18.27
N ASN A 61 -8.14 -6.40 18.94
CA ASN A 61 -7.71 -7.61 18.26
C ASN A 61 -8.82 -8.11 17.31
N GLY A 62 -8.42 -8.59 16.12
CA GLY A 62 -9.37 -9.00 15.09
C GLY A 62 -9.91 -7.87 14.20
N ALA A 63 -9.64 -6.59 14.49
CA ALA A 63 -10.11 -5.46 13.68
C ALA A 63 -9.46 -5.32 12.28
N GLY A 64 -8.67 -6.30 11.82
CA GLY A 64 -8.06 -6.27 10.48
C GLY A 64 -6.74 -5.50 10.34
N LYS A 65 -6.18 -4.95 11.43
CA LYS A 65 -4.93 -4.15 11.39
C LYS A 65 -3.76 -4.90 10.74
N THR A 66 -3.46 -6.09 11.24
CA THR A 66 -2.36 -6.92 10.72
C THR A 66 -2.62 -7.37 9.28
N THR A 67 -3.89 -7.63 8.93
CA THR A 67 -4.30 -7.95 7.56
C THR A 67 -4.02 -6.78 6.61
N LEU A 68 -4.43 -5.56 6.98
CA LEU A 68 -4.18 -4.36 6.20
C LEU A 68 -2.68 -4.07 6.05
N ILE A 69 -1.92 -4.12 7.15
CA ILE A 69 -0.46 -3.95 7.13
C ILE A 69 0.19 -4.99 6.22
N SER A 70 -0.21 -6.26 6.30
CA SER A 70 0.32 -7.33 5.45
C SER A 70 0.05 -7.11 3.96
N ILE A 71 -1.13 -6.57 3.62
CA ILE A 71 -1.48 -6.20 2.24
C ILE A 71 -0.60 -5.05 1.76
N ALA A 72 -0.50 -3.96 2.54
CA ALA A 72 0.36 -2.82 2.21
C ALA A 72 1.84 -3.24 2.09
N ALA A 73 2.29 -4.16 2.94
CA ALA A 73 3.62 -4.76 2.90
C ALA A 73 3.87 -5.68 1.69
N THR A 74 2.89 -5.90 0.81
CA THR A 74 2.96 -6.84 -0.31
C THR A 74 3.17 -8.30 0.11
N ALA A 75 2.88 -8.63 1.38
CA ALA A 75 2.97 -9.97 1.94
C ALA A 75 1.67 -10.76 1.77
N MET A 76 0.56 -10.08 1.49
CA MET A 76 -0.76 -10.68 1.29
C MET A 76 -1.50 -10.01 0.13
N ASN A 77 -2.25 -10.80 -0.63
CA ASN A 77 -3.14 -10.29 -1.68
C ASN A 77 -4.45 -9.77 -1.07
N LEU A 78 -4.92 -8.62 -1.56
CA LEU A 78 -6.28 -8.12 -1.36
C LEU A 78 -7.31 -8.94 -2.14
N THR A 79 -8.59 -8.85 -1.76
CA THR A 79 -9.71 -9.44 -2.51
C THR A 79 -10.22 -8.48 -3.57
N SER A 80 -10.43 -7.21 -3.21
CA SER A 80 -10.81 -6.14 -4.14
C SER A 80 -10.34 -4.76 -3.65
N GLY A 81 -10.44 -3.76 -4.52
CA GLY A 81 -9.95 -2.41 -4.28
C GLY A 81 -8.61 -2.11 -4.95
N SER A 82 -7.96 -1.02 -4.53
CA SER A 82 -6.65 -0.64 -5.04
C SER A 82 -5.75 -0.10 -3.93
N VAL A 83 -4.48 -0.51 -3.99
CA VAL A 83 -3.43 -0.03 -3.08
C VAL A 83 -2.20 0.35 -3.90
N GLU A 84 -1.70 1.56 -3.66
CA GLU A 84 -0.49 2.09 -4.29
C GLU A 84 0.50 2.55 -3.23
N ILE A 85 1.79 2.24 -3.42
CA ILE A 85 2.90 2.74 -2.59
C ILE A 85 3.83 3.56 -3.46
N PHE A 86 4.05 4.83 -3.09
CA PHE A 86 4.78 5.81 -3.89
C PHE A 86 4.33 5.87 -5.37
N GLY A 87 3.05 5.62 -5.62
CA GLY A 87 2.43 5.59 -6.95
C GLY A 87 2.59 4.27 -7.73
N TYR A 88 3.24 3.25 -7.16
CA TYR A 88 3.32 1.90 -7.72
C TYR A 88 2.19 1.01 -7.22
N ASN A 89 1.54 0.25 -8.11
CA ASN A 89 0.45 -0.65 -7.72
C ASN A 89 1.00 -1.94 -7.06
N ILE A 90 0.42 -2.34 -5.92
CA ILE A 90 0.95 -3.49 -5.15
C ILE A 90 0.74 -4.85 -5.80
N GLN A 91 -0.21 -5.01 -6.73
CA GLN A 91 -0.45 -6.29 -7.40
C GLN A 91 0.46 -6.45 -8.62
N THR A 92 0.73 -5.37 -9.36
CA THR A 92 1.50 -5.43 -10.61
C THR A 92 2.98 -5.04 -10.46
N GLU A 93 3.32 -4.22 -9.46
CA GLU A 93 4.65 -3.62 -9.32
C GLU A 93 5.32 -3.91 -7.96
N TYR A 94 4.87 -4.94 -7.24
CA TYR A 94 5.37 -5.31 -5.90
C TYR A 94 6.90 -5.40 -5.80
N LYS A 95 7.59 -5.89 -6.84
CA LYS A 95 9.07 -6.00 -6.84
C LYS A 95 9.77 -4.64 -6.71
N LYS A 96 9.19 -3.57 -7.27
CA LYS A 96 9.70 -2.20 -7.12
C LYS A 96 9.42 -1.70 -5.70
N ILE A 97 8.20 -1.95 -5.22
CA ILE A 97 7.74 -1.52 -3.89
C ILE A 97 8.59 -2.13 -2.78
N ARG A 98 8.92 -3.43 -2.85
CA ARG A 98 9.77 -4.10 -1.86
C ARG A 98 11.18 -3.52 -1.74
N LYS A 99 11.67 -2.78 -2.74
CA LYS A 99 12.94 -2.03 -2.65
C LYS A 99 12.80 -0.66 -1.98
N LEU A 100 11.57 -0.19 -1.77
CA LEU A 100 11.23 1.14 -1.25
C LEU A 100 10.68 1.11 0.17
N ILE A 101 10.31 -0.06 0.69
CA ILE A 101 9.72 -0.22 2.03
C ILE A 101 10.56 -1.14 2.90
N GLY A 102 10.60 -0.85 4.19
CA GLY A 102 11.07 -1.77 5.23
C GLY A 102 9.89 -2.26 6.07
N ILE A 103 9.95 -3.52 6.53
CA ILE A 103 8.92 -4.13 7.37
C ILE A 103 9.59 -4.62 8.65
N CYS A 104 8.99 -4.29 9.79
CA CYS A 104 9.36 -4.87 11.08
C CYS A 104 8.25 -5.87 11.48
N PRO A 105 8.48 -7.18 11.35
CA PRO A 105 7.48 -8.19 11.70
C PRO A 105 7.27 -8.30 13.21
N GLN A 106 6.18 -8.94 13.62
CA GLN A 106 5.90 -9.24 15.02
C GLN A 106 6.91 -10.25 15.60
N ASP A 107 7.19 -11.31 14.85
CA ASP A 107 8.19 -12.31 15.22
C ASP A 107 9.54 -11.98 14.57
N LEU A 108 10.59 -11.98 15.38
CA LEU A 108 11.95 -11.73 14.90
C LEU A 108 12.47 -12.97 14.16
N VAL A 109 12.72 -12.82 12.86
CA VAL A 109 13.36 -13.86 12.05
C VAL A 109 14.87 -13.63 12.13
N PHE A 110 15.51 -14.20 13.16
CA PHE A 110 16.96 -14.18 13.28
C PHE A 110 17.58 -15.39 12.57
N TYR A 111 18.63 -15.13 11.80
CA TYR A 111 19.53 -16.19 11.35
C TYR A 111 20.51 -16.48 12.49
N GLY A 112 20.28 -17.56 13.22
CA GLY A 112 21.01 -17.88 14.46
C GLY A 112 22.53 -18.07 14.31
N GLY A 113 23.07 -18.06 13.09
CA GLY A 113 24.50 -18.12 12.82
C GLY A 113 25.15 -16.79 12.43
N LEU A 114 24.40 -15.67 12.40
CA LEU A 114 24.92 -14.36 12.00
C LEU A 114 25.10 -13.44 13.21
N THR A 115 26.13 -12.59 13.14
CA THR A 115 26.30 -11.48 14.08
C THR A 115 25.37 -10.31 13.71
N VAL A 116 25.26 -9.31 14.59
CA VAL A 116 24.42 -8.12 14.35
C VAL A 116 24.86 -7.32 13.11
N TYR A 117 26.13 -7.39 12.72
CA TYR A 117 26.67 -6.63 11.59
C TYR A 117 26.42 -7.30 10.23
N GLU A 118 26.24 -8.62 10.23
CA GLU A 118 26.15 -9.46 9.03
C GLU A 118 24.71 -9.64 8.55
#